data_AF-A0A1V9Z2S1-F1
#
_entry.id   AF-A0A1V9Z2S1-F1
#
_cell.length_a   1.000
_cell.length_b   1.000
_cell.length_c   1.000
_cell.angle_alpha   90.00
_cell.angle_beta   90.00
_cell.angle_gamma   90.00
#
_symmetry.space_group_name_H-M   'P 1'
#
loop_
_entity.id
_entity.type
_entity.pdbx_description
1 polymer ?
#
loop_
_entity_poly.entity_id
_entity_poly.type
_entity_poly.pdbx_seq_one_letter_code
_entity_poly.pdbx_strand_id
1 'polypeptide(L)'
;MAPTRAWSQYKEAVLQVARTSTTTCQACTSKITCGQLRLGVMYLHVEGFMLMEWIHVSCNPSLAASFETISFIETGVDPDHAQRILSWIAFCKTKPSTAKEILELENYAPGRQRKMTA
;
A
#
# COMPACT_ATOMS: atom_id res chain seq x y z
N MET A 1 -35.74 -8.96 6.78
CA MET A 1 -34.59 -8.18 7.29
C MET A 1 -33.34 -8.89 6.79
N ALA A 2 -32.53 -8.28 5.93
CA ALA A 2 -31.29 -8.92 5.45
C ALA A 2 -30.30 -9.05 6.63
N PRO A 3 -29.55 -10.15 6.75
CA PRO A 3 -28.55 -10.28 7.81
C PRO A 3 -27.52 -9.15 7.67
N THR A 4 -27.25 -8.46 8.77
CA THR A 4 -26.16 -7.48 8.85
C THR A 4 -24.84 -8.22 8.64
N ARG A 5 -23.99 -7.73 7.73
CA ARG A 5 -22.64 -8.29 7.58
C ARG A 5 -21.89 -8.02 8.88
N ALA A 6 -21.40 -9.08 9.51
CA ALA A 6 -20.68 -8.98 10.78
C ALA A 6 -19.35 -8.23 10.65
N TRP A 7 -18.77 -8.23 9.44
CA TRP A 7 -17.58 -7.47 9.07
C TRP A 7 -17.91 -6.31 8.15
N SER A 8 -17.33 -5.14 8.43
CA SER A 8 -17.35 -3.97 7.57
C SER A 8 -15.91 -3.54 7.25
N GLN A 9 -15.68 -3.08 6.02
CA GLN A 9 -14.38 -2.52 5.64
C GLN A 9 -14.23 -1.15 6.31
N TYR A 10 -13.09 -0.92 6.95
CA TYR A 10 -12.74 0.38 7.49
C TYR A 10 -12.38 1.34 6.36
N LYS A 11 -12.72 2.62 6.54
CA LYS A 11 -12.57 3.62 5.48
C LYS A 11 -11.14 4.15 5.32
N GLU A 12 -10.28 3.80 6.27
CA GLU A 12 -8.87 4.14 6.26
C GLU A 12 -8.03 2.91 5.91
N ALA A 13 -6.97 3.12 5.16
CA ALA A 13 -5.99 2.10 4.85
C ALA A 13 -4.58 2.52 5.29
N VAL A 14 -3.69 1.54 5.34
CA VAL A 14 -2.27 1.73 5.63
C VAL A 14 -1.47 1.36 4.39
N LEU A 15 -0.65 2.25 3.87
CA LEU A 15 0.33 1.94 2.84
C LEU A 15 1.70 1.74 3.48
N GLN A 16 2.45 0.75 2.98
CA GLN A 16 3.78 0.47 3.49
C GLN A 16 4.67 -0.14 2.41
N VAL A 17 5.96 0.22 2.43
CA VAL A 17 7.01 -0.56 1.77
C VAL A 17 7.35 -1.78 2.64
N ALA A 18 7.11 -2.98 2.14
CA ALA A 18 7.30 -4.22 2.88
C ALA A 18 8.73 -4.35 3.39
N ARG A 19 8.91 -4.52 4.70
CA ARG A 19 10.23 -4.68 5.34
C ARG A 19 10.75 -6.11 5.36
N THR A 20 9.84 -7.06 5.19
CA THR A 20 10.11 -8.50 5.22
C THR A 20 9.32 -9.18 4.12
N SER A 21 9.77 -10.37 3.72
CA SER A 21 9.06 -11.22 2.75
C SER A 21 8.24 -12.31 3.43
N THR A 22 7.51 -11.97 4.51
CA THR A 22 6.74 -12.91 5.35
C THR A 22 5.23 -12.82 5.17
N THR A 23 4.71 -11.75 4.56
CA THR A 23 3.27 -11.57 4.33
C THR A 23 2.85 -12.11 2.97
N THR A 24 1.65 -12.68 2.91
CA THR A 24 1.02 -13.18 1.69
C THR A 24 -0.07 -12.23 1.25
N CYS A 25 -0.07 -11.86 -0.02
CA CYS A 25 -1.11 -11.03 -0.62
C CYS A 25 -2.45 -11.78 -0.62
N GLN A 26 -3.48 -11.18 -0.03
CA GLN A 26 -4.81 -11.81 0.03
C GLN A 26 -5.56 -11.79 -1.32
N ALA A 27 -5.14 -10.98 -2.29
CA ALA A 27 -5.75 -10.94 -3.61
C ALA A 27 -5.23 -12.03 -4.57
N CYS A 28 -3.94 -12.36 -4.50
CA CYS A 28 -3.30 -13.30 -5.44
C CYS A 28 -2.62 -14.49 -4.77
N THR A 29 -2.71 -14.62 -3.44
CA THR A 29 -2.11 -15.70 -2.62
C THR A 29 -0.58 -15.84 -2.75
N SER A 30 0.08 -14.88 -3.41
CA SER A 30 1.53 -14.85 -3.57
C SER A 30 2.21 -14.05 -2.47
N LYS A 31 3.45 -14.41 -2.15
CA LYS A 31 4.28 -13.69 -1.18
C LYS A 31 4.52 -12.24 -1.63
N ILE A 32 4.40 -11.30 -0.70
CA ILE A 32 4.83 -9.91 -0.88
C ILE A 32 6.31 -9.85 -0.50
N THR A 33 7.17 -9.47 -1.44
CA THR A 33 8.62 -9.40 -1.20
C THR A 33 9.03 -8.09 -0.54
N CYS A 34 10.12 -8.14 0.22
CA CYS A 34 10.76 -6.97 0.82
C CYS A 34 11.05 -5.91 -0.26
N GLY A 35 10.71 -4.65 0.02
CA GLY A 35 10.84 -3.53 -0.91
C GLY A 35 9.58 -3.26 -1.75
N GLN A 36 8.63 -4.19 -1.86
CA GLN A 36 7.38 -3.95 -2.59
C GLN A 36 6.39 -3.09 -1.78
N LEU A 37 5.53 -2.36 -2.48
CA LEU A 37 4.43 -1.64 -1.85
C LEU A 37 3.29 -2.60 -1.54
N ARG A 38 2.74 -2.46 -0.34
CA ARG A 38 1.55 -3.19 0.10
C ARG A 38 0.55 -2.26 0.75
N LEU A 39 -0.72 -2.50 0.45
CA LEU A 39 -1.85 -1.82 1.03
C LEU A 39 -2.46 -2.73 2.10
N GLY A 40 -2.48 -2.25 3.33
CA GLY A 40 -3.15 -2.82 4.49
C GLY A 40 -4.60 -2.38 4.51
N VAL A 41 -5.51 -3.31 4.21
CA VAL A 41 -6.96 -3.12 4.26
C VAL A 41 -7.48 -3.62 5.59
N MET A 42 -8.21 -2.76 6.30
CA MET A 42 -8.71 -3.07 7.63
C MET A 42 -10.20 -3.40 7.57
N TYR A 43 -10.60 -4.40 8.36
CA TYR A 43 -12.00 -4.80 8.55
C TYR A 43 -12.32 -4.78 10.04
N LEU A 44 -13.49 -4.25 10.38
CA LEU A 44 -14.01 -4.20 11.75
C LEU A 44 -15.16 -5.19 11.89
N HIS A 45 -15.11 -5.99 12.94
CA HIS A 45 -16.20 -6.84 13.37
C HIS A 45 -17.13 -6.06 14.30
N VAL A 46 -18.42 -6.38 14.28
CA VAL A 46 -19.42 -5.81 15.20
C VAL A 46 -19.11 -6.09 16.69
N GLU A 47 -18.31 -7.12 16.98
CA GLU A 47 -17.87 -7.46 18.35
C GLU A 47 -16.53 -6.79 18.74
N GLY A 48 -16.03 -5.86 17.92
CA GLY A 48 -14.81 -5.11 18.22
C GLY A 48 -13.50 -5.75 17.76
N PHE A 49 -13.54 -6.89 17.07
CA PHE A 49 -12.36 -7.46 16.43
C PHE A 49 -11.93 -6.63 15.21
N MET A 50 -10.63 -6.60 14.95
CA MET A 50 -10.05 -5.96 13.78
C MET A 50 -9.17 -6.95 13.03
N LEU A 51 -9.38 -7.04 11.72
CA LEU A 51 -8.56 -7.81 10.80
C LEU A 51 -7.85 -6.84 9.86
N MET A 52 -6.57 -7.10 9.58
CA MET A 52 -5.83 -6.40 8.54
C MET A 52 -5.36 -7.40 7.48
N GLU A 53 -5.65 -7.12 6.22
CA GLU A 53 -5.19 -7.87 5.07
C GLU A 53 -4.14 -7.06 4.31
N TRP A 54 -3.04 -7.71 3.93
CA TRP A 54 -2.04 -7.10 3.06
C TRP A 54 -2.30 -7.50 1.61
N ILE A 55 -2.32 -6.51 0.73
CA ILE A 55 -2.57 -6.68 -0.70
C ILE A 55 -1.46 -5.98 -1.48
N HIS A 56 -0.89 -6.62 -2.50
CA HIS A 56 -0.03 -5.92 -3.46
C HIS A 56 -0.81 -4.78 -4.11
N VAL A 57 -0.24 -3.59 -4.17
CA VAL A 57 -0.91 -2.46 -4.82
C VAL A 57 -1.21 -2.77 -6.29
N SER A 58 -0.32 -3.48 -6.96
CA SER A 58 -0.48 -3.89 -8.37
C SER A 58 -1.55 -4.95 -8.61
N CYS A 59 -1.95 -5.74 -7.60
CA CYS A 59 -3.03 -6.73 -7.73
C CYS A 59 -4.41 -6.08 -7.78
N ASN A 60 -4.57 -4.89 -7.19
CA ASN A 60 -5.80 -4.11 -7.31
C ASN A 60 -5.48 -2.61 -7.37
N PRO A 61 -5.07 -2.09 -8.54
CA PRO A 61 -4.62 -0.70 -8.68
C PRO A 61 -5.68 0.36 -8.33
N SER A 62 -6.96 -0.01 -8.41
CA SER A 62 -8.08 0.88 -8.06
C SER A 62 -8.41 0.89 -6.56
N LEU A 63 -7.87 -0.06 -5.78
CA LEU A 63 -8.22 -0.23 -4.37
C LEU A 63 -7.76 0.95 -3.51
N ALA A 64 -6.63 1.58 -3.83
CA ALA A 64 -6.20 2.78 -3.12
C ALA A 64 -7.22 3.92 -3.24
N ALA A 65 -7.87 4.06 -4.41
CA ALA A 65 -8.86 5.11 -4.65
C ALA A 65 -10.16 4.91 -3.86
N SER A 66 -10.45 3.71 -3.35
CA SER A 66 -11.69 3.44 -2.60
C SER A 66 -11.66 3.83 -1.13
N PHE A 67 -10.50 4.17 -0.57
CA PHE A 67 -10.38 4.59 0.83
C PHE A 67 -10.54 6.09 0.98
N GLU A 68 -11.14 6.55 2.09
CA GLU A 68 -11.25 7.96 2.43
C GLU A 68 -9.88 8.54 2.78
N THR A 69 -9.07 7.80 3.53
CA THR A 69 -7.70 8.18 3.90
C THR A 69 -6.74 7.00 3.73
N ILE A 70 -5.48 7.30 3.43
CA ILE A 70 -4.40 6.32 3.41
C ILE A 70 -3.25 6.91 4.22
N SER A 71 -2.88 6.24 5.31
CA SER A 71 -1.70 6.58 6.10
C SER A 71 -0.48 5.86 5.51
N PHE A 72 0.66 6.56 5.38
CA PHE A 72 1.88 5.96 4.86
C PHE A 72 2.90 5.74 5.98
N ILE A 73 3.40 4.51 6.11
CA ILE A 73 4.48 4.19 7.06
C ILE A 73 5.83 4.45 6.38
N GLU A 74 6.36 5.65 6.56
CA GLU A 74 7.60 6.15 5.94
C GLU A 74 8.89 5.61 6.55
N THR A 75 8.84 5.07 7.77
CA THR A 75 10.06 4.71 8.50
C THR A 75 10.90 3.68 7.73
N GLY A 76 12.15 4.05 7.43
CA GLY A 76 13.11 3.23 6.69
C GLY A 76 12.99 3.33 5.17
N VAL A 77 12.17 4.24 4.64
CA VAL A 77 12.05 4.54 3.22
C VAL A 77 12.93 5.75 2.89
N ASP A 78 13.61 5.71 1.75
CA ASP A 78 14.38 6.85 1.25
C ASP A 78 13.49 8.10 1.09
N PRO A 79 13.93 9.32 1.47
CA PRO A 79 13.07 10.51 1.45
C PRO A 79 12.48 10.85 0.07
N ASP A 80 13.24 10.68 -1.00
CA ASP A 80 12.76 10.94 -2.36
C ASP A 80 11.74 9.88 -2.77
N HIS A 81 11.97 8.61 -2.39
CA HIS A 81 10.99 7.55 -2.60
C HIS A 81 9.69 7.83 -1.82
N ALA A 82 9.81 8.23 -0.55
CA ALA A 82 8.69 8.56 0.29
C ALA A 82 7.85 9.69 -0.31
N GLN A 83 8.51 10.75 -0.79
CA GLN A 83 7.83 11.85 -1.48
C GLN A 83 7.10 11.41 -2.74
N ARG A 84 7.68 10.49 -3.53
CA ARG A 84 6.99 9.91 -4.71
C ARG A 84 5.76 9.10 -4.31
N ILE A 85 5.85 8.32 -3.23
CA ILE A 85 4.73 7.53 -2.71
C ILE A 85 3.60 8.44 -2.21
N LEU A 86 3.93 9.50 -1.47
CA LEU A 86 2.95 10.49 -1.02
C LEU A 86 2.25 11.19 -2.19
N SER A 87 3.00 11.59 -3.22
CA SER A 87 2.45 12.16 -4.45
C SER A 87 1.53 11.17 -5.18
N TRP A 88 1.88 9.88 -5.19
CA TRP A 88 1.03 8.83 -5.77
C TRP A 88 -0.25 8.60 -4.96
N ILE A 89 -0.21 8.66 -3.63
CA ILE A 89 -1.42 8.60 -2.77
C ILE A 89 -2.37 9.75 -3.12
N ALA A 90 -1.85 10.97 -3.24
CA ALA A 90 -2.64 12.14 -3.62
C ALA A 90 -3.27 11.98 -5.01
N PHE A 91 -2.50 11.47 -5.98
CA PHE A 91 -2.99 11.16 -7.32
C PHE A 91 -4.14 10.15 -7.32
N CYS A 92 -4.03 9.07 -6.52
CA CYS A 92 -5.04 8.01 -6.45
C CYS A 92 -6.42 8.50 -5.98
N LYS A 93 -6.50 9.66 -5.30
CA LYS A 93 -7.78 10.28 -4.92
C LYS A 93 -8.57 10.83 -6.11
N THR A 94 -7.89 11.08 -7.23
CA THR A 94 -8.52 11.67 -8.42
C THR A 94 -8.87 10.64 -9.48
N LYS A 95 -8.06 9.58 -9.60
CA LYS A 95 -8.26 8.48 -10.55
C LYS A 95 -7.48 7.24 -10.12
N PRO A 96 -7.91 6.03 -10.51
CA PRO A 96 -7.16 4.81 -10.25
C PRO A 96 -5.81 4.85 -10.98
N SER A 97 -4.77 4.31 -10.33
CA SER A 97 -3.46 4.13 -10.95
C SER A 97 -3.44 2.86 -11.81
N THR A 98 -2.48 2.75 -12.73
CA THR A 98 -2.26 1.55 -13.52
C THR A 98 -1.22 0.63 -12.86
N ALA A 99 -1.25 -0.66 -13.17
CA ALA A 99 -0.21 -1.60 -12.72
C ALA A 99 1.20 -1.15 -13.13
N LYS A 100 1.35 -0.52 -14.30
CA LYS A 100 2.63 0.00 -14.79
C LYS A 100 3.17 1.14 -13.91
N GLU A 101 2.34 2.12 -13.58
CA GLU A 101 2.72 3.24 -12.70
C GLU A 101 3.13 2.75 -11.31
N ILE A 102 2.43 1.73 -10.79
CA ILE A 102 2.75 1.10 -9.50
C ILE A 102 4.11 0.40 -9.57
N LEU A 103 4.38 -0.37 -10.63
CA LEU A 103 5.67 -1.01 -10.82
C LEU A 103 6.81 0.01 -10.95
N GLU A 104 6.60 1.14 -11.62
CA GLU A 104 7.60 2.22 -11.69
C GLU A 104 7.84 2.89 -10.33
N LEU A 105 6.81 2.98 -9.49
CA LEU A 105 6.91 3.48 -8.13
C LEU A 105 7.68 2.49 -7.22
N GLU A 106 7.41 1.19 -7.34
CA GLU A 106 8.08 0.13 -6.57
C GLU A 106 9.55 -0.05 -6.97
N ASN A 107 9.85 0.04 -8.26
CA ASN A 107 11.21 -0.09 -8.79
C ASN A 107 12.06 1.18 -8.68
N TYR A 108 11.63 2.15 -7.88
CA TYR A 108 12.45 3.33 -7.60
C TYR A 108 13.80 2.91 -7.01
N ALA A 109 14.87 3.23 -7.73
CA ALA A 109 16.23 3.16 -7.21
C ALA A 109 16.69 4.58 -6.90
N PRO A 110 17.07 4.89 -5.65
CA PRO A 110 17.66 6.19 -5.35
C PRO A 110 18.90 6.39 -6.21
N GLY A 111 19.01 7.58 -6.80
CA GLY A 111 20.15 7.94 -7.63
C GLY A 111 21.42 7.76 -6.83
N ARG A 112 22.31 6.86 -7.27
CA ARG A 112 23.62 6.62 -6.64
C ARG A 112 24.35 7.96 -6.60
N GLN A 113 24.38 8.61 -5.43
CA GLN A 113 25.10 9.87 -5.26
C GLN A 113 26.53 9.62 -5.71
N ARG A 114 26.95 10.28 -6.80
CA ARG A 114 28.34 10.26 -7.26
C ARG A 114 29.16 10.73 -6.07
N LYS A 115 29.92 9.83 -5.45
CA LYS A 115 30.95 10.21 -4.48
C LYS A 115 31.86 11.18 -5.21
N MET A 116 31.76 12.48 -4.90
CA MET A 116 32.78 13.45 -5.27
C MET A 116 34.00 13.09 -4.43
N THR A 117 34.91 12.32 -5.01
CA THR A 117 36.28 12.22 -4.49
C THR A 117 36.93 13.57 -4.77
N ALA A 118 37.28 14.26 -3.68
CA ALA A 118 38.11 15.46 -3.69
C ALA A 118 39.52 15.15 -4.22
#